data_AF-A0A8J2FVG9-F1
#
_entry.id   AF-A0A8J2FVG9-F1
#
_cell.length_a   1.000
_cell.length_b   1.000
_cell.length_c   1.000
_cell.angle_alpha   90.00
_cell.angle_beta   90.00
_cell.angle_gamma   90.00
#
_symmetry.space_group_name_H-M   'P 1'
#
loop_
_entity.id
_entity.type
_entity.pdbx_description
1 polymer ?
#
loop_
_entity_poly.entity_id
_entity_poly.type
_entity_poly.pdbx_seq_one_letter_code
_entity_poly.pdbx_strand_id
1 'polypeptide(L)'
;MATSQSALLDWITYGLLAVAVGGIGWLLYRDRKKIRVFLEETWVELKKCSWPWDPAEKGPKKFRELIDSTVVVVISSILLASIVTSIDFLLAKVVGFLTRLRV
;
A
#
# COMPACT_ATOMS: atom_id res chain seq x y z
N MET A 1 7.74 -50.90 -11.17
CA MET A 1 7.33 -51.15 -9.76
C MET A 1 7.49 -49.88 -8.91
N ALA A 2 7.15 -48.70 -9.43
CA ALA A 2 7.32 -47.39 -8.75
C ALA A 2 6.02 -46.56 -8.70
N THR A 3 4.94 -47.05 -9.34
CA THR A 3 3.67 -46.33 -9.50
C THR A 3 2.70 -46.50 -8.33
N SER A 4 2.84 -47.56 -7.52
CA SER A 4 1.98 -47.76 -6.33
C SER A 4 2.38 -46.87 -5.16
N GLN A 5 3.68 -46.59 -5.01
CA GLN A 5 4.20 -45.78 -3.91
C GLN A 5 3.91 -44.28 -4.12
N SER A 6 3.92 -43.81 -5.38
CA SER A 6 3.52 -42.42 -5.72
C SER A 6 2.03 -42.18 -5.53
N ALA A 7 1.16 -43.14 -5.90
CA ALA A 7 -0.27 -43.02 -5.72
C ALA A 7 -0.65 -42.86 -4.23
N LEU A 8 -0.02 -43.62 -3.33
CA LEU A 8 -0.27 -43.48 -1.89
C LEU A 8 0.12 -42.09 -1.35
N LEU A 9 1.21 -41.51 -1.85
CA LEU A 9 1.63 -40.15 -1.49
C LEU A 9 0.63 -39.09 -2.00
N ASP A 10 0.07 -39.29 -3.20
CA ASP A 10 -0.97 -38.40 -3.74
C ASP A 10 -2.24 -38.44 -2.88
N TRP A 11 -2.73 -39.63 -2.49
CA TRP A 11 -3.90 -39.73 -1.60
C TRP A 11 -3.67 -39.11 -0.23
N ILE A 12 -2.47 -39.26 0.33
CA ILE A 12 -2.09 -38.64 1.61
C ILE A 12 -2.03 -37.11 1.47
N THR A 13 -1.46 -36.59 0.39
CA THR A 13 -1.36 -35.14 0.17
C THR A 13 -2.74 -34.51 -0.05
N TYR A 14 -3.62 -35.12 -0.84
CA TYR A 14 -5.00 -34.65 -1.00
C TYR A 14 -5.81 -34.74 0.30
N GLY A 15 -5.62 -35.79 1.11
CA GLY A 15 -6.24 -35.93 2.42
C GLY A 15 -5.79 -34.83 3.40
N LEU A 16 -4.49 -34.54 3.45
CA LEU A 16 -3.92 -33.45 4.25
C LEU A 16 -4.43 -32.08 3.77
N LEU A 17 -4.52 -31.85 2.47
CA LEU A 17 -5.06 -30.63 1.87
C LEU A 17 -6.53 -30.43 2.24
N ALA A 18 -7.34 -31.48 2.17
CA ALA A 18 -8.76 -31.43 2.52
C ALA A 18 -8.98 -31.11 4.02
N VAL A 19 -8.17 -31.70 4.90
CA VAL A 19 -8.20 -31.39 6.35
C VAL A 19 -7.72 -29.97 6.62
N ALA A 20 -6.67 -29.50 5.94
CA ALA A 20 -6.19 -28.14 6.07
C ALA A 20 -7.24 -27.12 5.60
N VAL A 21 -7.85 -27.33 4.43
CA VAL A 21 -8.91 -26.46 3.88
C VAL A 21 -10.16 -26.50 4.76
N GLY A 22 -10.56 -27.69 5.23
CA GLY A 22 -11.68 -27.85 6.15
C GLY A 22 -11.43 -27.18 7.51
N GLY A 23 -10.22 -27.29 8.05
CA GLY A 23 -9.80 -26.64 9.29
C GLY A 23 -9.77 -25.12 9.16
N ILE A 24 -9.22 -24.59 8.06
CA ILE A 24 -9.25 -23.16 7.74
C ILE A 24 -10.70 -22.69 7.60
N GLY A 25 -11.54 -23.42 6.86
CA GLY A 25 -12.97 -23.12 6.71
C GLY A 25 -13.72 -23.13 8.03
N TRP A 26 -13.42 -24.08 8.93
CA TRP A 26 -13.99 -24.15 10.27
C TRP A 26 -13.56 -22.99 11.16
N LEU A 27 -12.28 -22.59 11.12
CA LEU A 27 -11.78 -21.41 11.83
C LEU A 27 -12.43 -20.12 11.34
N LEU A 28 -12.58 -19.95 10.02
CA LEU A 28 -13.27 -18.81 9.42
C LEU A 28 -14.76 -18.81 9.77
N TYR A 29 -15.40 -19.97 9.83
CA TYR A 29 -16.79 -20.10 10.27
C TYR A 29 -16.96 -19.76 11.75
N ARG A 30 -16.03 -20.16 12.61
CA ARG A 30 -16.10 -19.90 14.06
C ARG A 30 -16.16 -18.40 14.36
N ASP A 31 -15.35 -17.59 13.68
CA ASP A 31 -15.26 -16.14 13.91
C ASP A 31 -16.13 -15.29 12.96
N ARG A 32 -17.03 -15.92 12.19
CA ARG A 32 -17.92 -15.27 11.19
C ARG A 32 -18.72 -14.08 11.74
N LYS A 33 -19.14 -14.13 13.01
CA LYS A 33 -19.93 -13.06 13.64
C LYS A 33 -19.08 -11.81 13.85
N LYS A 34 -17.83 -11.97 14.31
CA LYS A 34 -16.89 -10.86 14.53
C LYS A 34 -16.53 -10.19 13.21
N ILE A 35 -16.28 -11.00 12.17
CA ILE A 35 -15.98 -10.50 10.81
C ILE A 35 -17.15 -9.65 10.28
N ARG A 36 -18.39 -10.12 10.46
CA ARG A 36 -19.58 -9.37 10.02
C ARG A 36 -19.74 -8.04 10.74
N VAL A 37 -19.59 -8.04 12.07
CA VAL A 37 -19.67 -6.81 12.86
C VAL A 37 -18.59 -5.82 12.45
N PHE A 38 -17.34 -6.27 12.30
CA PHE A 38 -16.24 -5.42 11.84
C PHE A 38 -16.50 -4.83 10.44
N LEU A 39 -17.02 -5.64 9.50
CA LEU A 39 -17.35 -5.16 8.16
C LEU A 39 -18.50 -4.15 8.18
N GLU A 40 -19.49 -4.34 9.03
CA GLU A 40 -20.62 -3.42 9.20
C GLU A 40 -20.15 -2.07 9.77
N GLU A 41 -19.33 -2.10 10.82
CA GLU A 41 -18.71 -0.90 11.40
C GLU A 41 -17.81 -0.17 10.38
N THR A 42 -16.96 -0.92 9.67
CA THR A 42 -16.09 -0.36 8.62
C THR A 42 -16.92 0.26 7.50
N TRP A 43 -18.05 -0.35 7.13
CA TRP A 43 -18.96 0.19 6.12
C TRP A 43 -19.64 1.48 6.58
N VAL A 44 -20.01 1.56 7.86
CA VAL A 44 -20.58 2.78 8.46
C VAL A 44 -19.54 3.90 8.49
N GLU A 45 -18.29 3.62 8.83
CA GLU A 45 -17.22 4.62 8.81
C GLU A 45 -16.85 5.03 7.38
N LEU A 46 -16.78 4.09 6.43
CA LEU A 46 -16.54 4.38 5.01
C LEU A 46 -17.59 5.33 4.42
N LYS A 47 -18.85 5.24 4.86
CA LYS A 47 -19.91 6.19 4.44
C LYS A 47 -19.68 7.61 4.93
N LYS A 48 -18.90 7.81 6.00
CA LYS A 48 -18.56 9.14 6.51
C LYS A 48 -17.37 9.74 5.78
N CYS A 49 -16.54 8.91 5.14
CA CYS A 49 -15.43 9.40 4.35
C CYS A 49 -15.95 10.20 3.15
N SER A 50 -15.48 11.42 2.99
CA SER A 50 -15.66 12.20 1.77
C SER A 50 -14.85 11.52 0.67
N TRP A 51 -15.56 10.90 -0.26
CA TRP A 51 -14.92 10.29 -1.41
C TRP A 51 -14.40 11.40 -2.31
N PRO A 52 -13.15 11.34 -2.79
CA PRO A 52 -12.49 12.53 -3.34
C PRO A 52 -13.00 12.90 -4.74
N TRP A 53 -14.08 12.27 -5.21
CA TRP A 53 -14.77 12.64 -6.43
C TRP A 53 -16.28 12.65 -6.28
N ASP A 54 -16.92 13.67 -6.86
CA ASP A 54 -18.37 13.74 -6.96
C ASP A 54 -18.86 12.91 -8.16
N PRO A 55 -19.72 11.89 -7.96
CA PRO A 55 -20.32 11.14 -9.06
C PRO A 55 -21.30 11.97 -9.92
N ALA A 56 -21.80 13.10 -9.43
CA ALA A 56 -22.70 14.01 -10.16
C ALA A 56 -21.95 14.92 -11.13
N GLU A 57 -20.68 15.23 -10.86
CA GLU A 57 -19.87 16.05 -11.74
C GLU A 57 -19.18 15.21 -12.83
N LYS A 58 -19.27 15.66 -14.09
CA LYS A 58 -18.58 15.03 -15.23
C LYS A 58 -17.31 15.81 -15.60
N GLY A 59 -16.29 15.07 -16.05
CA GLY A 59 -15.06 15.64 -16.58
C GLY A 59 -14.04 16.02 -15.50
N PRO A 60 -13.10 16.96 -15.77
CA PRO A 60 -11.96 17.25 -14.89
C PRO A 60 -12.35 17.89 -13.56
N LYS A 61 -13.53 18.51 -13.46
CA LYS A 61 -14.04 19.10 -12.21
C LYS A 61 -14.29 18.05 -11.12
N LYS A 62 -14.63 16.82 -11.54
CA LYS A 62 -14.81 15.66 -10.67
C LYS A 62 -13.62 15.37 -9.76
N PHE A 63 -12.40 15.66 -10.20
CA PHE A 63 -11.17 15.34 -9.46
C PHE A 63 -10.51 16.57 -8.84
N ARG A 64 -11.25 17.68 -8.66
CA ARG A 64 -10.69 18.95 -8.20
C ARG A 64 -9.96 18.82 -6.86
N GLU A 65 -10.51 18.07 -5.92
CA GLU A 65 -9.89 17.87 -4.60
C GLU A 65 -8.60 17.04 -4.68
N LEU A 66 -8.52 16.05 -5.58
CA LEU A 66 -7.29 15.29 -5.81
C LEU A 66 -6.23 16.15 -6.49
N ILE A 67 -6.63 16.96 -7.47
CA ILE A 67 -5.71 17.83 -8.20
C ILE A 67 -5.15 18.88 -7.25
N ASP A 68 -5.98 19.51 -6.42
CA ASP A 68 -5.54 20.53 -5.47
C ASP A 68 -4.53 19.96 -4.45
N SER A 69 -4.85 18.81 -3.85
CA SER A 69 -3.94 18.15 -2.88
C SER A 69 -2.62 17.70 -3.52
N THR A 70 -2.65 17.17 -4.74
CA THR A 70 -1.41 16.75 -5.45
C THR A 70 -0.57 17.94 -5.91
N VAL A 71 -1.19 19.03 -6.38
CA VAL A 71 -0.48 20.24 -6.80
C VAL A 71 0.29 20.85 -5.62
N VAL A 72 -0.31 20.94 -4.44
CA VAL A 72 0.37 21.45 -3.24
C VAL A 72 1.60 20.61 -2.88
N VAL A 73 1.47 19.28 -2.92
CA VAL A 73 2.58 18.35 -2.62
C VAL A 73 3.70 18.50 -3.65
N VAL A 74 3.35 18.61 -4.95
CA VAL A 74 4.33 18.79 -6.03
C VAL A 74 5.09 20.11 -5.85
N ILE A 75 4.41 21.22 -5.60
CA ILE A 75 5.04 22.52 -5.39
C ILE A 75 5.97 22.47 -4.17
N SER A 76 5.50 21.89 -3.06
CA SER A 76 6.30 21.77 -1.83
C SER A 76 7.55 20.91 -2.04
N SER A 77 7.43 19.82 -2.79
CA SER A 77 8.55 18.92 -3.11
C SER A 77 9.60 19.63 -3.97
N ILE A 78 9.17 20.41 -4.96
CA ILE A 78 10.07 21.17 -5.83
C ILE A 78 10.78 22.28 -5.04
N LEU A 79 10.06 23.01 -4.18
CA LEU A 79 10.65 24.05 -3.34
C LEU A 79 11.71 23.48 -2.39
N LEU A 80 11.38 22.36 -1.72
CA LEU A 80 12.33 21.68 -0.84
C LEU A 80 13.56 21.20 -1.62
N ALA A 81 13.36 20.55 -2.76
CA ALA A 81 14.46 20.08 -3.61
C ALA A 81 15.37 21.22 -4.07
N SER A 82 14.79 22.37 -4.42
CA SER A 82 15.54 23.57 -4.80
C SER A 82 16.44 24.07 -3.68
N ILE A 83 15.94 24.14 -2.44
CA ILE A 83 16.71 24.61 -1.29
C ILE A 83 17.84 23.63 -0.95
N VAL A 84 17.52 22.34 -0.87
CA VAL A 84 18.51 21.28 -0.57
C VAL A 84 19.64 21.31 -1.60
N THR A 85 19.31 21.30 -2.89
CA THR A 85 20.29 21.34 -3.98
C THR A 85 21.16 22.61 -3.94
N SER A 86 20.58 23.76 -3.58
CA SER A 86 21.33 25.02 -3.49
C SER A 86 22.33 25.01 -2.34
N ILE A 87 21.93 24.46 -1.19
CA ILE A 87 22.80 24.32 -0.01
C ILE A 87 23.92 23.32 -0.31
N ASP A 88 23.60 22.18 -0.92
CA ASP A 88 24.58 21.17 -1.33
C ASP A 88 25.61 21.75 -2.30
N PHE A 89 25.16 22.54 -3.28
CA PHE A 89 26.03 23.23 -4.22
C PHE A 89 26.95 24.24 -3.52
N LEU A 90 26.40 25.06 -2.62
CA LEU A 90 27.18 26.04 -1.86
C LEU A 90 28.23 25.34 -0.99
N LEU A 91 27.84 24.29 -0.28
CA LEU A 91 28.73 23.53 0.59
C LEU A 91 29.84 22.85 -0.22
N ALA A 92 29.53 22.27 -1.38
CA ALA A 92 30.54 21.70 -2.27
C ALA A 92 31.57 22.76 -2.73
N LYS A 93 31.13 23.99 -3.01
CA LYS A 93 32.03 25.10 -3.37
C LYS A 93 32.88 25.55 -2.19
N VAL A 94 32.30 25.69 -0.99
CA VAL A 94 33.03 26.06 0.23
C VAL A 94 34.06 25.00 0.61
N VAL A 95 33.67 23.72 0.63
CA VAL A 95 34.58 22.60 0.93
C VAL A 95 35.68 22.49 -0.13
N GLY A 96 35.34 22.66 -1.41
CA GLY A 96 36.32 22.70 -2.50
C GLY A 96 37.32 23.84 -2.35
N PHE A 97 36.86 25.02 -1.92
CA PHE A 97 37.72 26.17 -1.63
C PHE A 97 38.63 25.90 -0.43
N LEU A 98 38.09 25.42 0.69
CA LEU A 98 38.86 25.12 1.90
C LEU A 98 39.91 24.02 1.67
N THR A 99 39.57 22.99 0.89
CA THR A 99 40.51 21.91 0.54
C THR A 99 41.67 22.43 -0.33
N ARG A 100 41.41 23.37 -1.25
CA ARG A 100 42.46 24.02 -2.06
C ARG A 100 43.28 25.07 -1.32
N LEU A 101 42.81 25.55 -0.16
CA LEU A 101 43.50 26.57 0.63
C LEU A 101 44.49 25.96 1.63
N ARG A 102 44.30 24.67 1.96
CA ARG A 102 45.15 23.90 2.89
C ARG A 102 46.19 23.01 2.18
N VAL A 103 46.09 22.84 0.86
CA VAL A 103 47.10 22.20 -0.01
C VAL A 103 47.78 23.31 -0.80
#